data_AF-A0A6M4WG82-F1
#
_entry.id   AF-A0A6M4WG82-F1
#
_cell.length_a   1.000
_cell.length_b   1.000
_cell.length_c   1.000
_cell.angle_alpha   90.00
_cell.angle_beta   90.00
_cell.angle_gamma   90.00
#
_symmetry.space_group_name_H-M   'P 1'
#
loop_
_entity.id
_entity.type
_entity.pdbx_description
1 polymer ?
#
loop_
_entity_poly.entity_id
_entity_poly.type
_entity_poly.pdbx_seq_one_letter_code
_entity_poly.pdbx_strand_id
1 'polypeptide(L)'
;MGRFQPFHWGHFEYLTEAGRHSARLTVGITNPSAERTRHTGTDPKRSSDEANPFTYEQRSAMISTSLARLTPHLRPRIVPCDLRSPTTLRSSLGPCDLVALTVYDAWGREKQALAEAAGYDVLVLWQRTEKLVTGTEVRRRWRNSLPWDHMVPSGTAETIRSLTG
;
A
#
# COMPACT_ATOMS: atom_id res chain seq x y z
N MET A 1 5.92 -0.41 -2.06
CA MET A 1 5.11 -1.35 -1.24
C MET A 1 4.22 -0.60 -0.25
N GLY A 2 3.04 -1.12 0.10
CA GLY A 2 2.12 -0.46 1.03
C GLY A 2 1.04 -1.38 1.61
N ARG A 3 0.38 -0.94 2.71
CA ARG A 3 -0.75 -1.68 3.31
C ARG A 3 -2.04 -1.51 2.51
N PHE A 4 -2.23 -0.33 1.93
CA PHE A 4 -3.40 0.05 1.13
C PHE A 4 -4.74 -0.17 1.84
N GLN A 5 -4.88 0.37 3.05
CA GLN A 5 -6.08 0.25 3.89
C GLN A 5 -6.84 1.58 4.00
N PRO A 6 -7.60 2.04 2.99
CA PRO A 6 -7.72 1.51 1.62
C PRO A 6 -6.65 2.09 0.67
N PHE A 7 -6.73 1.73 -0.62
CA PHE A 7 -6.00 2.41 -1.69
C PHE A 7 -6.60 3.81 -1.95
N HIS A 8 -5.79 4.88 -1.89
CA HIS A 8 -6.25 6.27 -1.92
C HIS A 8 -5.41 7.12 -2.87
N TRP A 9 -5.75 8.40 -3.08
CA TRP A 9 -5.05 9.23 -4.08
C TRP A 9 -3.55 9.36 -3.85
N GLY A 10 -3.09 9.51 -2.60
CA GLY A 10 -1.65 9.49 -2.31
C GLY A 10 -0.97 8.14 -2.66
N HIS A 11 -1.70 7.03 -2.66
CA HIS A 11 -1.17 5.74 -3.12
C HIS A 11 -1.10 5.68 -4.65
N PHE A 12 -2.11 6.23 -5.33
CA PHE A 12 -2.15 6.30 -6.78
C PHE A 12 -1.02 7.18 -7.34
N GLU A 13 -0.77 8.35 -6.73
CA GLU A 13 0.34 9.24 -7.09
C GLU A 13 1.68 8.51 -7.03
N TYR A 14 2.01 7.89 -5.90
CA TYR A 14 3.31 7.23 -5.77
C TYR A 14 3.45 5.98 -6.65
N LEU A 15 2.38 5.21 -6.89
CA LEU A 15 2.44 4.05 -7.79
C LEU A 15 2.64 4.46 -9.24
N THR A 16 1.97 5.53 -9.67
CA THR A 16 2.11 6.07 -11.02
C THR A 16 3.53 6.60 -11.23
N GLU A 17 4.08 7.31 -10.23
CA GLU A 17 5.45 7.77 -10.27
C GLU A 17 6.45 6.61 -10.30
N ALA A 18 6.31 5.62 -9.40
CA ALA A 18 7.16 4.41 -9.40
C ALA A 18 7.13 3.69 -10.76
N GLY A 19 5.97 3.66 -11.42
CA GLY A 19 5.80 3.07 -12.75
C GLY A 19 6.57 3.77 -13.87
N ARG A 20 7.07 4.99 -13.66
CA ARG A 20 7.90 5.71 -14.66
C ARG A 20 9.36 5.25 -14.66
N HIS A 21 9.81 4.61 -13.58
CA HIS A 21 11.21 4.21 -13.40
C HIS A 21 11.51 2.80 -13.92
N SER A 22 10.51 2.04 -14.37
CA SER A 22 10.70 0.69 -14.90
C SER A 22 9.59 0.27 -15.86
N ALA A 23 9.93 -0.56 -16.85
CA ALA A 23 8.97 -1.18 -17.75
C ALA A 23 8.03 -2.19 -17.05
N ARG A 24 8.41 -2.69 -15.87
CA ARG A 24 7.61 -3.65 -15.09
C ARG A 24 7.44 -3.15 -13.66
N LEU A 25 6.19 -3.03 -13.21
CA LEU A 25 5.86 -2.64 -11.84
C LEU A 25 5.34 -3.84 -11.04
N THR A 26 5.94 -4.12 -9.88
CA THR A 26 5.36 -5.02 -8.87
C THR A 26 4.84 -4.20 -7.69
N VAL A 27 3.59 -4.43 -7.29
CA VAL A 27 2.96 -3.79 -6.13
C VAL A 27 2.85 -4.82 -5.00
N GLY A 28 3.75 -4.70 -4.02
CA GLY A 28 3.68 -5.48 -2.79
C GLY A 28 2.64 -4.93 -1.81
N ILE A 29 1.60 -5.71 -1.54
CA ILE A 29 0.60 -5.45 -0.50
C ILE A 29 1.10 -6.03 0.81
N THR A 30 1.50 -5.14 1.72
CA THR A 30 2.07 -5.52 3.02
C THR A 30 0.97 -5.87 4.02
N ASN A 31 1.28 -6.72 5.01
CA ASN A 31 0.30 -7.30 5.94
C ASN A 31 -0.87 -7.94 5.17
N PRO A 32 -0.62 -8.99 4.35
CA PRO A 32 -1.62 -9.57 3.47
C PRO A 32 -2.71 -10.34 4.24
N SER A 33 -2.39 -10.92 5.40
CA SER A 33 -3.34 -11.59 6.30
C SER A 33 -3.04 -11.27 7.77
N ALA A 34 -3.97 -11.58 8.68
CA ALA A 34 -3.77 -11.40 10.13
C ALA A 34 -2.52 -12.14 10.62
N GLU A 35 -2.34 -13.40 10.23
CA GLU A 35 -1.17 -14.23 10.57
C GLU A 35 0.16 -13.73 9.99
N ARG A 36 0.09 -12.93 8.91
CA ARG A 36 1.26 -12.35 8.21
C ARG A 36 1.36 -10.85 8.44
N THR A 37 0.68 -10.34 9.46
CA THR A 37 0.81 -8.95 9.89
C THR A 37 2.07 -8.83 10.74
N ARG A 38 2.98 -7.94 10.33
CA ARG A 38 4.16 -7.65 11.14
C ARG A 38 3.74 -6.78 12.33
N HIS A 39 3.78 -7.34 13.52
CA HIS A 39 3.63 -6.59 14.77
C HIS A 39 4.97 -5.93 15.11
N THR A 40 5.00 -4.60 15.16
CA THR A 40 6.17 -3.86 15.67
C THR A 40 5.79 -3.03 16.87
N GLY A 41 6.71 -2.91 17.84
CA GLY A 41 6.51 -2.06 19.01
C GLY A 41 6.46 -0.56 18.70
N THR A 42 6.85 -0.17 17.49
CA THR A 42 6.93 1.23 17.04
C THR A 42 5.61 1.84 16.61
N ASP A 43 4.60 1.05 16.21
CA ASP A 43 3.24 1.55 15.97
C ASP A 43 2.19 0.42 16.15
N PRO A 44 1.84 0.06 17.39
CA PRO A 44 0.95 -1.07 17.69
C PRO A 44 -0.43 -0.93 17.05
N LYS A 45 -0.92 0.31 16.90
CA LYS A 45 -2.24 0.62 16.31
C LYS A 45 -2.34 0.22 14.85
N ARG A 46 -1.22 0.07 14.12
CA ARG A 46 -1.24 -0.36 12.71
C ARG A 46 -1.61 -1.82 12.50
N SER A 47 -1.53 -2.63 13.55
CA SER A 47 -1.82 -4.06 13.48
C SER A 47 -3.22 -4.42 13.94
N SER A 48 -4.03 -3.45 14.40
CA SER A 48 -5.41 -3.71 14.82
C SER A 48 -6.33 -3.98 13.62
N ASP A 49 -7.42 -4.71 13.87
CA ASP A 49 -8.45 -5.00 12.86
C ASP A 49 -9.08 -3.71 12.33
N GLU A 50 -9.33 -2.73 13.20
CA GLU A 50 -9.84 -1.42 12.80
C GLU A 50 -8.92 -0.64 11.84
N ALA A 51 -7.61 -0.92 11.92
CA ALA A 51 -6.62 -0.35 11.02
C ALA A 51 -6.52 -1.15 9.71
N ASN A 52 -6.95 -2.42 9.70
CA ASN A 52 -6.86 -3.36 8.58
C ASN A 52 -8.23 -3.93 8.18
N PRO A 53 -9.26 -3.10 7.89
CA PRO A 53 -10.60 -3.61 7.64
C PRO A 53 -10.74 -4.36 6.31
N PHE A 54 -9.79 -4.22 5.38
CA PHE A 54 -9.88 -4.83 4.05
C PHE A 54 -8.94 -6.03 3.89
N THR A 55 -9.43 -7.10 3.28
CA THR A 55 -8.64 -8.31 2.95
C THR A 55 -7.60 -8.03 1.87
N TYR A 56 -6.69 -8.98 1.61
CA TYR A 56 -5.75 -8.86 0.51
C TYR A 56 -6.46 -8.72 -0.85
N GLU A 57 -7.49 -9.53 -1.09
CA GLU A 57 -8.24 -9.60 -2.33
C GLU A 57 -8.96 -8.28 -2.59
N GLN A 58 -9.62 -7.72 -1.56
CA GLN A 58 -10.28 -6.43 -1.65
C GLN A 58 -9.29 -5.33 -1.99
N ARG A 59 -8.13 -5.29 -1.33
CA ARG A 59 -7.08 -4.29 -1.63
C ARG A 59 -6.50 -4.46 -3.03
N SER A 60 -6.32 -5.70 -3.48
CA SER A 60 -5.87 -6.02 -4.83
C SER A 60 -6.89 -5.54 -5.88
N ALA A 61 -8.19 -5.74 -5.63
CA ALA A 61 -9.27 -5.25 -6.48
C ALA A 61 -9.33 -3.71 -6.51
N MET A 62 -9.18 -3.06 -5.36
CA MET A 62 -9.10 -1.59 -5.27
C MET A 62 -7.97 -1.04 -6.15
N ILE A 63 -6.77 -1.61 -6.07
CA ILE A 63 -5.60 -1.18 -6.85
C ILE A 63 -5.81 -1.47 -8.34
N SER A 64 -6.14 -2.72 -8.69
CA SER A 64 -6.26 -3.17 -10.08
C SER A 64 -7.32 -2.39 -10.83
N THR A 65 -8.52 -2.25 -10.25
CA THR A 65 -9.64 -1.54 -10.87
C THR A 65 -9.34 -0.06 -11.05
N SER A 66 -8.70 0.55 -10.06
CA SER A 66 -8.34 1.97 -10.11
C SER A 66 -7.29 2.27 -11.19
N LEU A 67 -6.22 1.47 -11.23
CA LEU A 67 -5.17 1.62 -12.24
C LEU A 67 -5.67 1.27 -13.64
N ALA A 68 -6.54 0.26 -13.78
CA ALA A 68 -7.13 -0.12 -15.06
C ALA A 68 -7.89 1.04 -15.72
N ARG A 69 -8.63 1.83 -14.93
CA ARG A 69 -9.43 2.96 -15.40
C ARG A 69 -8.62 4.22 -15.66
N LEU A 70 -7.71 4.56 -14.75
CA LEU A 70 -7.02 5.86 -14.78
C LEU A 70 -5.67 5.84 -15.50
N THR A 71 -5.00 4.68 -15.51
CA THR A 71 -3.67 4.49 -16.11
C THR A 71 -3.62 3.14 -16.83
N PRO A 72 -4.37 2.97 -17.94
CA PRO A 72 -4.52 1.68 -18.61
C PRO A 72 -3.19 1.07 -19.12
N HIS A 73 -2.15 1.87 -19.29
CA HIS A 73 -0.82 1.38 -19.65
C HIS A 73 -0.03 0.83 -18.46
N LEU A 74 -0.39 1.23 -17.23
CA LEU A 74 0.24 0.73 -16.01
C LEU A 74 -0.47 -0.55 -15.56
N ARG A 75 0.16 -1.69 -15.84
CA ARG A 75 -0.36 -3.03 -15.51
C ARG A 75 0.57 -3.71 -14.49
N PRO A 76 0.45 -3.40 -13.19
CA PRO A 76 1.35 -3.98 -12.21
C PRO A 76 1.02 -5.45 -11.92
N ARG A 77 2.06 -6.21 -11.56
CA ARG A 77 1.89 -7.47 -10.84
C ARG A 77 1.62 -7.17 -9.38
N ILE A 78 0.49 -7.58 -8.83
CA ILE A 78 0.17 -7.41 -7.41
C ILE A 78 0.55 -8.67 -6.66
N VAL A 79 1.30 -8.54 -5.56
CA VAL A 79 1.76 -9.69 -4.77
C VAL A 79 1.56 -9.45 -3.27
N PRO A 80 1.30 -10.49 -2.47
CA PRO A 80 1.40 -10.37 -1.02
C PRO A 80 2.86 -10.06 -0.66
N CYS A 81 3.06 -9.16 0.29
CA CYS A 81 4.39 -8.72 0.70
C CYS A 81 4.58 -8.93 2.19
N ASP A 82 5.38 -9.93 2.53
CA ASP A 82 5.74 -10.25 3.90
C ASP A 82 6.92 -9.37 4.34
N LEU A 83 6.76 -8.67 5.47
CA LEU A 83 7.79 -7.78 6.03
C LEU A 83 8.47 -8.37 7.28
N ARG A 84 8.23 -9.64 7.63
CA ARG A 84 8.76 -10.22 8.88
C ARG A 84 10.28 -10.30 8.92
N SER A 85 10.94 -10.51 7.77
CA SER A 85 12.39 -10.58 7.65
C SER A 85 12.87 -10.18 6.26
N PRO A 86 14.16 -9.83 6.09
CA PRO A 86 14.75 -9.59 4.77
C PRO A 86 14.52 -10.75 3.79
N THR A 87 14.68 -11.99 4.26
CA THR A 87 14.48 -13.21 3.46
C THR A 87 13.04 -13.36 2.98
N THR A 88 12.06 -13.14 3.87
CA THR A 88 10.63 -13.26 3.51
C THR A 88 10.18 -12.13 2.58
N LEU A 89 10.74 -10.93 2.76
CA LEU A 89 10.56 -9.82 1.83
C LEU A 89 11.10 -10.18 0.43
N ARG A 90 12.32 -10.74 0.36
CA ARG A 90 12.94 -11.16 -0.90
C ARG A 90 12.11 -12.23 -1.61
N SER A 91 11.64 -13.24 -0.88
CA SER A 91 10.75 -14.27 -1.42
C SER A 91 9.41 -13.72 -1.89
N SER A 92 8.90 -12.64 -1.28
CA SER A 92 7.62 -12.03 -1.64
C SER A 92 7.69 -11.22 -2.92
N LEU A 93 8.70 -10.34 -3.04
CA LEU A 93 8.85 -9.47 -4.21
C LEU A 93 9.50 -10.19 -5.38
N GLY A 94 10.37 -11.16 -5.12
CA GLY A 94 11.14 -11.86 -6.15
C GLY A 94 12.29 -10.98 -6.68
N PRO A 95 12.77 -11.26 -7.92
CA PRO A 95 13.82 -10.46 -8.54
C PRO A 95 13.27 -9.08 -8.89
N CYS A 96 13.68 -8.09 -8.11
CA CYS A 96 13.42 -6.67 -8.36
C CYS A 96 14.75 -5.94 -8.18
N ASP A 97 15.07 -5.05 -9.11
CA ASP A 97 16.28 -4.23 -9.00
C ASP A 97 16.06 -3.08 -8.03
N LEU A 98 14.85 -2.50 -8.06
CA LEU A 98 14.51 -1.29 -7.32
C LEU A 98 13.22 -1.44 -6.53
N VAL A 99 13.24 -1.02 -5.26
CA VAL A 99 12.07 -0.95 -4.39
C VAL A 99 11.73 0.51 -4.12
N ALA A 100 10.62 0.97 -4.68
CA ALA A 100 10.09 2.31 -4.43
C ALA A 100 9.27 2.37 -3.14
N LEU A 101 9.61 3.35 -2.29
CA LEU A 101 9.00 3.60 -0.99
C LEU A 101 8.66 5.08 -0.82
N THR A 102 7.76 5.36 0.12
CA THR A 102 7.52 6.70 0.66
C THR A 102 7.84 6.70 2.15
N VAL A 103 8.62 7.66 2.64
CA VAL A 103 9.04 7.74 4.04
C VAL A 103 8.38 8.95 4.70
N TYR A 104 7.36 8.68 5.53
CA TYR A 104 6.60 9.72 6.25
C TYR A 104 6.77 9.65 7.77
N ASP A 105 7.19 8.50 8.29
CA ASP A 105 7.19 8.17 9.71
C ASP A 105 8.24 7.10 10.03
N ALA A 106 8.40 6.75 11.31
CA ALA A 106 9.32 5.71 11.75
C ALA A 106 9.06 4.36 11.05
N TRP A 107 7.80 4.02 10.77
CA TRP A 107 7.45 2.83 10.01
C TRP A 107 7.94 2.89 8.55
N GLY A 108 7.87 4.06 7.92
CA GLY A 108 8.48 4.29 6.61
C GLY A 108 9.99 3.96 6.63
N ARG A 109 10.70 4.41 7.67
CA ARG A 109 12.14 4.15 7.85
C ARG A 109 12.45 2.68 8.13
N GLU A 110 11.64 1.99 8.93
CA GLU A 110 11.81 0.55 9.15
C GLU A 110 11.65 -0.27 7.87
N LYS A 111 10.68 0.08 7.02
CA LYS A 111 10.51 -0.59 5.73
C LYS A 111 11.69 -0.34 4.80
N GLN A 112 12.27 0.87 4.83
CA GLN A 112 13.47 1.18 4.08
C GLN A 112 14.64 0.32 4.54
N ALA A 113 14.94 0.32 5.85
CA ALA A 113 16.02 -0.48 6.41
C ALA A 113 15.83 -1.98 6.13
N LEU A 114 14.59 -2.48 6.17
CA LEU A 114 14.28 -3.87 5.83
C LEU A 114 14.54 -4.18 4.34
N ALA A 115 14.19 -3.27 3.44
CA ALA A 115 14.42 -3.44 2.01
C ALA A 115 15.91 -3.40 1.66
N GLU A 116 16.66 -2.47 2.26
CA GLU A 116 18.12 -2.38 2.15
C GLU A 116 18.79 -3.64 2.69
N ALA A 117 18.37 -4.12 3.87
CA ALA A 117 18.88 -5.36 4.46
C ALA A 117 18.51 -6.61 3.63
N ALA A 118 17.44 -6.55 2.85
CA ALA A 118 17.09 -7.60 1.89
C ALA A 118 17.91 -7.52 0.60
N GLY A 119 18.82 -6.54 0.47
CA GLY A 119 19.71 -6.34 -0.67
C GLY A 119 19.01 -5.76 -1.89
N TYR A 120 18.00 -4.92 -1.70
CA TYR A 120 17.37 -4.14 -2.76
C TYR A 120 17.93 -2.73 -2.80
N ASP A 121 18.06 -2.17 -4.01
CA ASP A 121 18.20 -0.72 -4.15
C ASP A 121 16.87 -0.06 -3.77
N VAL A 122 16.94 1.00 -2.98
CA VAL A 122 15.75 1.69 -2.49
C VAL A 122 15.65 3.07 -3.13
N LEU A 123 14.53 3.30 -3.82
CA LEU A 123 14.13 4.63 -4.29
C LEU A 123 13.13 5.25 -3.31
N VAL A 124 13.58 6.27 -2.57
CA VAL A 124 12.69 7.10 -1.76
C VAL A 124 12.11 8.19 -2.67
N LEU A 125 10.88 7.99 -3.13
CA LEU A 125 10.21 8.94 -4.04
C LEU A 125 9.96 10.30 -3.37
N TRP A 126 9.65 10.29 -2.08
CA TRP A 126 9.35 11.49 -1.33
C TRP A 126 9.66 11.27 0.15
N GLN A 127 10.20 12.33 0.76
CA GLN A 127 10.25 12.52 2.20
C GLN A 127 9.45 13.79 2.51
N ARG A 128 8.15 13.63 2.73
CA ARG A 128 7.21 14.73 3.04
C ARG A 128 6.70 14.58 4.46
N THR A 129 6.45 15.69 5.15
CA THR A 129 5.75 15.71 6.44
C THR A 129 4.23 15.70 6.26
N GLU A 130 3.74 16.26 5.15
CA GLU A 130 2.33 16.35 4.82
C GLU A 130 1.88 15.22 3.87
N LYS A 131 0.69 14.68 4.14
CA LYS A 131 0.07 13.62 3.33
C LYS A 131 -1.19 14.18 2.67
N LEU A 132 -1.27 14.12 1.34
CA LEU A 132 -2.44 14.52 0.56
C LEU A 132 -3.73 13.85 1.06
N VAL A 133 -3.66 12.54 1.29
CA VAL A 133 -4.73 11.71 1.86
C VAL A 133 -4.08 10.65 2.75
N THR A 134 -4.73 10.31 3.86
CA THR A 134 -4.31 9.18 4.70
C THR A 134 -5.40 8.12 4.77
N GLY A 135 -5.00 6.84 4.77
CA GLY A 135 -5.94 5.75 5.00
C GLY A 135 -6.67 5.86 6.34
N THR A 136 -6.05 6.43 7.37
CA THR A 136 -6.71 6.68 8.67
C THR A 136 -7.89 7.62 8.54
N GLU A 137 -7.74 8.74 7.82
CA GLU A 137 -8.84 9.68 7.62
C GLU A 137 -9.96 9.08 6.75
N VAL A 138 -9.60 8.34 5.69
CA VAL A 138 -10.60 7.64 4.86
C VAL A 138 -11.41 6.65 5.71
N ARG A 139 -10.74 5.81 6.51
CA ARG A 139 -11.42 4.87 7.42
C ARG A 139 -12.27 5.57 8.47
N ARG A 140 -11.79 6.69 9.03
CA ARG A 140 -12.54 7.50 10.00
C ARG A 140 -13.83 8.01 9.38
N ARG A 141 -13.77 8.64 8.20
CA ARG A 141 -14.95 9.17 7.52
C ARG A 141 -15.93 8.06 7.12
N TRP A 142 -15.43 6.96 6.57
CA TRP A 142 -16.25 5.80 6.23
C TRP A 142 -17.02 5.24 7.43
N ARG A 143 -16.34 5.03 8.57
CA ARG A 143 -16.99 4.53 9.80
C ARG A 143 -18.00 5.48 10.42
N ASN A 144 -17.87 6.78 10.18
CA ASN A 144 -18.78 7.80 10.70
C ASN A 144 -19.82 8.25 9.66
N SER A 145 -19.98 7.52 8.55
CA SER A 145 -20.91 7.87 7.48
C SER A 145 -20.72 9.29 6.92
N LEU A 146 -19.48 9.78 6.94
CA LEU A 146 -19.08 11.08 6.38
C LEU A 146 -18.61 10.91 4.93
N PRO A 147 -18.66 11.95 4.07
CA PRO A 147 -18.15 11.87 2.70
C PRO A 147 -16.66 11.52 2.64
N TRP A 148 -16.31 10.40 1.97
CA TRP A 148 -14.94 9.87 1.88
C TRP A 148 -14.52 9.47 0.45
N ASP A 149 -15.47 9.30 -0.46
CA ASP A 149 -15.27 8.79 -1.82
C ASP A 149 -14.35 9.67 -2.66
N HIS A 150 -14.44 10.99 -2.53
CA HIS A 150 -13.52 11.94 -3.16
C HIS A 150 -12.04 11.75 -2.76
N MET A 151 -11.76 11.06 -1.65
CA MET A 151 -10.39 10.82 -1.16
C MET A 151 -9.72 9.61 -1.82
N VAL A 152 -10.46 8.82 -2.60
CA VAL A 152 -9.97 7.59 -3.21
C VAL A 152 -10.32 7.51 -4.70
N PRO A 153 -9.57 6.73 -5.49
CA PRO A 153 -9.97 6.41 -6.85
C PRO A 153 -11.30 5.66 -6.91
N SER A 154 -12.01 5.76 -8.04
CA SER A 154 -13.34 5.16 -8.22
C SER A 154 -13.37 3.64 -8.04
N GLY A 155 -12.31 2.93 -8.45
CA GLY A 155 -12.19 1.48 -8.22
C GLY A 155 -12.16 1.12 -6.73
N THR A 156 -11.50 1.94 -5.91
CA THR A 156 -11.57 1.78 -4.45
C THR A 156 -12.98 2.03 -3.93
N ALA A 157 -13.62 3.12 -4.34
CA ALA A 157 -14.93 3.50 -3.84
C ALA A 157 -15.98 2.42 -4.14
N GLU A 158 -15.92 1.83 -5.33
CA GLU A 158 -16.76 0.70 -5.73
C GLU A 158 -16.55 -0.53 -4.84
N THR A 159 -15.30 -0.93 -4.61
CA THR A 159 -15.00 -2.06 -3.71
C THR A 159 -15.51 -1.82 -2.30
N ILE A 160 -15.39 -0.59 -1.75
CA ILE A 160 -15.90 -0.31 -0.40
C ILE A 160 -17.43 -0.36 -0.37
N ARG A 161 -18.11 0.21 -1.38
CA ARG A 161 -19.58 0.21 -1.47
C ARG A 161 -20.16 -1.20 -1.62
N SER A 162 -19.46 -2.12 -2.28
CA SER A 162 -19.90 -3.52 -2.40
C SER A 162 -19.83 -4.32 -1.10
N LEU A 163 -19.14 -3.80 -0.06
CA LEU A 163 -19.07 -4.44 1.27
C LEU A 163 -20.19 -4.02 2.20
N THR A 164 -20.89 -2.94 1.87
CA THR A 164 -22.00 -2.36 2.65
C THR A 164 -23.36 -2.70 2.05
N GLY A 165 -23.40 -3.61 1.08
CA GLY A 165 -24.63 -4.10 0.43
C GLY A 165 -25.22 -5.30 1.15
#